data_AF-A0A4R3E785-F1
#
_entry.id   AF-A0A4R3E785-F1
#
_cell.length_a   1.000
_cell.length_b   1.000
_cell.length_c   1.000
_cell.angle_alpha   90.00
_cell.angle_beta   90.00
_cell.angle_gamma   90.00
#
_symmetry.space_group_name_H-M   'P 1'
#
loop_
_entity.id
_entity.type
_entity.pdbx_description
1 polymer ?
#
loop_
_entity_poly.entity_id
_entity_poly.type
_entity_poly.pdbx_seq_one_letter_code
_entity_poly.pdbx_strand_id
1 'polypeptide(L)'
;MPKSSLQVLFVDREQLQLQTLASSVGAFGARVIEKLAESSIGPNTPLLRLCEAWFDVVSDPGCSGGCLLTSAISDYRGRHGAIPNALRQGQQLWTEALRRAADSGLQSGELPPSTDLDQLIFELQAFQGSANIAAFSRDERALMLARQAVRKRLKQGS
;
A
#
# COMPACT_ATOMS: atom_id res chain seq x y z
N MET A 1 -44.82 -15.57 -9.00
CA MET A 1 -44.33 -14.34 -8.34
C MET A 1 -43.28 -13.69 -9.23
N PRO A 2 -43.30 -12.36 -9.44
CA PRO A 2 -42.56 -11.72 -10.53
C PRO A 2 -41.08 -11.47 -10.17
N LYS A 3 -40.20 -11.61 -11.18
CA LYS A 3 -38.73 -11.45 -11.15
C LYS A 3 -38.26 -9.99 -11.04
N SER A 4 -38.92 -9.15 -10.25
CA SER A 4 -38.70 -7.69 -10.32
C SER A 4 -38.54 -6.98 -8.97
N SER A 5 -37.95 -7.65 -7.97
CA SER A 5 -37.66 -7.06 -6.66
C SER A 5 -36.17 -6.71 -6.44
N LEU A 6 -35.29 -7.17 -7.33
CA LEU A 6 -33.84 -7.03 -7.16
C LEU A 6 -33.28 -5.73 -7.76
N GLN A 7 -33.89 -5.17 -8.82
CA GLN A 7 -33.37 -3.96 -9.48
C GLN A 7 -33.51 -2.68 -8.65
N VAL A 8 -34.46 -2.61 -7.70
CA VAL A 8 -34.63 -1.46 -6.81
C VAL A 8 -33.54 -1.40 -5.71
N LEU A 9 -32.87 -2.52 -5.40
CA LEU A 9 -31.75 -2.58 -4.46
C LEU A 9 -30.38 -2.36 -5.11
N PHE A 10 -30.30 -2.24 -6.44
CA PHE A 10 -29.03 -2.29 -7.18
C PHE A 10 -28.69 -1.04 -8.01
N VAL A 11 -29.47 0.03 -7.87
CA VAL A 11 -29.14 1.34 -8.46
C VAL A 11 -27.86 1.95 -7.83
N ASP A 12 -27.49 1.52 -6.62
CA ASP A 12 -26.39 2.08 -5.83
C ASP A 12 -25.19 1.10 -5.65
N ARG A 13 -25.09 0.06 -6.48
CA ARG A 13 -24.00 -0.93 -6.31
C ARG A 13 -22.62 -0.34 -6.53
N GLU A 14 -22.44 0.46 -7.57
CA GLU A 14 -21.14 1.07 -7.89
C GLU A 14 -20.76 2.10 -6.81
N GLN A 15 -21.71 2.91 -6.36
CA GLN A 15 -21.45 3.89 -5.32
C GLN A 15 -21.24 3.24 -3.95
N LEU A 16 -21.94 2.17 -3.60
CA LEU A 16 -21.60 1.34 -2.43
C LEU A 16 -20.19 0.73 -2.54
N GLN A 17 -19.80 0.22 -3.71
CA GLN A 17 -18.45 -0.30 -3.94
C GLN A 17 -17.39 0.80 -3.78
N LEU A 18 -17.65 2.00 -4.29
CA LEU A 18 -16.76 3.16 -4.14
C LEU A 18 -16.62 3.58 -2.68
N GLN A 19 -17.74 3.66 -1.94
CA GLN A 19 -17.72 3.96 -0.51
C GLN A 19 -16.95 2.91 0.28
N THR A 20 -17.18 1.63 -0.02
CA THR A 20 -16.46 0.51 0.60
C THR A 20 -14.95 0.62 0.33
N LEU A 21 -14.57 0.85 -0.93
CA LEU A 21 -13.18 1.03 -1.32
C LEU A 21 -12.54 2.20 -0.59
N ALA A 22 -13.19 3.36 -0.56
CA ALA A 22 -12.71 4.55 0.12
C ALA A 22 -12.52 4.32 1.62
N SER A 23 -13.52 3.72 2.29
CA SER A 23 -13.45 3.38 3.71
C SER A 23 -12.32 2.41 4.01
N SER A 24 -12.13 1.37 3.19
CA SER A 24 -11.07 0.39 3.39
C SER A 24 -9.67 0.96 3.13
N VAL A 25 -9.48 1.77 2.10
CA VAL A 25 -8.21 2.47 1.83
C VAL A 25 -7.90 3.45 2.96
N GLY A 26 -8.90 4.21 3.42
CA GLY A 26 -8.76 5.12 4.56
C GLY A 26 -8.38 4.39 5.85
N ALA A 27 -9.05 3.28 6.17
CA ALA A 27 -8.75 2.46 7.35
C ALA A 27 -7.35 1.84 7.28
N PHE A 28 -6.93 1.35 6.11
CA PHE A 28 -5.57 0.85 5.91
C PHE A 28 -4.54 1.96 6.13
N GLY A 29 -4.74 3.13 5.52
CA GLY A 29 -3.84 4.28 5.68
C GLY A 29 -3.74 4.74 7.14
N ALA A 30 -4.87 4.80 7.86
CA ALA A 30 -4.89 5.14 9.29
C ALA A 30 -4.04 4.16 10.12
N ARG A 31 -4.19 2.85 9.91
CA ARG A 31 -3.37 1.83 10.59
C ARG A 31 -1.88 1.98 10.28
N VAL A 32 -1.50 2.34 9.05
CA VAL A 32 -0.09 2.59 8.70
C VAL A 32 0.43 3.80 9.46
N ILE A 33 -0.37 4.87 9.60
CA ILE A 33 0.00 6.06 10.37
C ILE A 33 0.14 5.72 11.87
N GLU A 34 -0.76 4.93 12.42
CA GLU A 34 -0.67 4.44 13.80
C GLU A 34 0.63 3.65 14.01
N LYS A 35 0.94 2.69 13.13
CA LYS A 35 2.20 1.93 13.21
C LYS A 35 3.44 2.78 13.01
N LEU A 36 3.35 3.83 12.19
CA LEU A 36 4.44 4.78 12.00
C LEU A 36 4.70 5.61 13.27
N ALA A 37 3.64 5.98 14.00
CA ALA A 37 3.74 6.68 15.27
C ALA A 37 4.30 5.80 16.40
N GLU A 38 4.01 4.49 16.38
CA GLU A 38 4.55 3.49 17.31
C GLU A 38 6.00 3.07 17.00
N SER A 39 6.54 3.47 15.86
CA SER A 39 7.84 3.01 15.37
C SER A 39 8.99 3.36 16.32
N SER A 40 9.78 2.36 16.71
CA SER A 40 11.02 2.53 17.48
C SER A 40 12.22 2.95 16.62
N ILE A 41 12.06 2.96 15.30
CA ILE A 41 13.08 3.39 14.36
C ILE A 41 13.22 4.92 14.45
N GLY A 42 14.45 5.40 14.60
CA GLY A 42 14.73 6.81 14.83
C GLY A 42 14.21 7.73 13.71
N PRO A 43 13.83 8.98 14.04
CA PRO A 43 13.13 9.88 13.12
C PRO A 43 13.94 10.25 11.86
N ASN A 44 15.27 10.09 11.89
CA ASN A 44 16.16 10.41 10.77
C ASN A 44 16.13 9.40 9.62
N THR A 45 15.29 8.37 9.69
CA THR A 45 15.10 7.37 8.62
C THR A 45 13.62 7.28 8.17
N PRO A 46 13.03 8.41 7.74
CA PRO A 46 11.60 8.50 7.44
C PRO A 46 11.10 7.47 6.43
N LEU A 47 11.88 7.14 5.39
CA LEU A 47 11.45 6.20 4.37
C LEU A 47 11.41 4.77 4.89
N LEU A 48 12.45 4.35 5.62
CA LEU A 48 12.47 3.05 6.28
C LEU A 48 11.30 2.92 7.27
N ARG A 49 11.07 3.95 8.09
CA ARG A 49 9.96 3.97 9.06
C ARG A 49 8.60 3.73 8.40
N LEU A 50 8.32 4.45 7.30
CA LEU A 50 7.07 4.31 6.56
C LEU A 50 6.92 2.90 5.97
N CYS A 51 7.98 2.35 5.39
CA CYS A 51 7.95 1.00 4.83
C CYS A 51 7.72 -0.06 5.91
N GLU A 52 8.39 0.05 7.06
CA GLU A 52 8.27 -0.89 8.17
C GLU A 52 6.86 -0.86 8.77
N ALA A 53 6.30 0.33 8.97
CA ALA A 53 4.91 0.50 9.40
C ALA A 53 3.92 -0.16 8.43
N TRP A 54 4.15 -0.02 7.12
CA TRP A 54 3.35 -0.71 6.11
C TRP A 54 3.45 -2.24 6.22
N PHE A 55 4.66 -2.79 6.40
CA PHE A 55 4.84 -4.23 6.59
C PHE A 55 4.16 -4.74 7.87
N ASP A 56 4.18 -3.96 8.94
CA ASP A 56 3.51 -4.33 10.19
C ASP A 56 1.99 -4.40 10.00
N VAL A 57 1.39 -3.52 9.20
CA VAL A 57 -0.05 -3.60 8.86
C VAL A 57 -0.34 -4.79 7.95
N VAL A 58 0.46 -5.02 6.91
CA VAL A 58 0.18 -6.10 5.93
C VAL A 58 0.40 -7.50 6.49
N SER A 59 1.28 -7.63 7.50
CA SER A 59 1.59 -8.90 8.16
C SER A 59 0.64 -9.21 9.33
N ASP A 60 -0.23 -8.26 9.69
CA ASP A 60 -1.21 -8.43 10.75
C ASP A 60 -2.29 -9.44 10.31
N PRO A 61 -2.56 -10.51 11.09
CA PRO A 61 -3.62 -11.47 10.80
C PRO A 61 -5.02 -10.85 10.63
N GLY A 62 -5.26 -9.68 11.25
CA GLY A 62 -6.48 -8.89 11.08
C GLY A 62 -6.57 -8.13 9.74
N CYS A 63 -5.50 -8.11 8.95
CA CYS A 63 -5.48 -7.65 7.56
C CYS A 63 -5.73 -8.85 6.62
N SER A 64 -6.92 -9.44 6.71
CA SER A 64 -7.30 -10.61 5.90
C SER A 64 -7.47 -10.25 4.42
N GLY A 65 -6.37 -10.35 3.66
CA GLY A 65 -6.33 -10.11 2.21
C GLY A 65 -5.23 -9.16 1.73
N GLY A 66 -4.34 -8.70 2.62
CA GLY A 66 -3.33 -7.70 2.31
C GLY A 66 -3.94 -6.31 2.07
N CYS A 67 -3.20 -5.41 1.42
CA CYS A 67 -3.73 -4.12 1.03
C CYS A 67 -4.86 -4.31 0.01
N LEU A 68 -6.11 -3.98 0.40
CA LEU A 68 -7.30 -4.12 -0.47
C LEU A 68 -7.10 -3.49 -1.84
N LEU A 69 -6.37 -2.36 -1.90
CA LEU A 69 -6.04 -1.67 -3.13
C LEU A 69 -5.32 -2.59 -4.13
N THR A 70 -4.33 -3.35 -3.68
CA THR A 70 -3.54 -4.26 -4.52
C THR A 70 -4.40 -5.39 -5.09
N SER A 71 -5.27 -5.97 -4.26
CA SER A 71 -6.18 -7.03 -4.66
C SER A 71 -7.21 -6.51 -5.67
N ALA A 72 -7.84 -5.36 -5.40
CA ALA A 72 -8.85 -4.76 -6.26
C ALA A 72 -8.29 -4.28 -7.61
N ILE A 73 -7.03 -3.84 -7.68
CA ILE A 73 -6.40 -3.49 -8.97
C ILE A 73 -6.45 -4.68 -9.94
N SER A 74 -6.32 -5.92 -9.44
CA SER A 74 -6.36 -7.11 -10.29
C SER A 74 -7.73 -7.41 -10.87
N ASP A 75 -8.79 -7.25 -10.08
CA ASP A 75 -10.17 -7.54 -10.48
C ASP A 75 -10.72 -6.54 -11.51
N TYR A 76 -10.18 -5.32 -11.51
CA TYR A 76 -10.60 -4.23 -12.39
C TYR A 76 -9.61 -3.95 -13.53
N ARG A 77 -8.61 -4.82 -13.77
CA ARG A 77 -7.71 -4.68 -14.93
C ARG A 77 -8.52 -4.67 -16.23
N GLY A 78 -8.25 -3.70 -17.10
CA GLY A 78 -8.93 -3.56 -18.39
C GLY A 78 -10.34 -2.95 -18.32
N ARG A 79 -10.82 -2.55 -17.14
CA ARG A 79 -12.11 -1.87 -16.98
C ARG A 79 -11.92 -0.35 -16.95
N HIS A 80 -12.92 0.37 -17.44
CA HIS A 80 -13.05 1.83 -17.33
C HIS A 80 -14.20 2.18 -16.38
N GLY A 81 -14.16 3.35 -15.75
CA GLY A 81 -15.21 3.82 -14.84
C GLY A 81 -14.68 4.38 -13.52
N ALA A 82 -15.60 4.65 -12.59
CA ALA A 82 -15.30 5.32 -11.33
C ALA A 82 -14.40 4.47 -10.41
N ILE A 83 -14.62 3.16 -10.34
CA ILE A 83 -13.83 2.26 -9.48
C ILE A 83 -12.35 2.20 -9.93
N PRO A 84 -12.00 1.93 -11.21
CA PRO A 84 -10.62 2.04 -11.68
C PRO A 84 -9.96 3.40 -11.44
N ASN A 85 -10.73 4.51 -11.53
CA ASN A 85 -10.23 5.85 -11.20
C ASN A 85 -9.85 5.96 -9.72
N ALA A 86 -10.72 5.51 -8.81
CA ALA A 86 -10.46 5.51 -7.38
C ALA A 86 -9.25 4.63 -7.01
N LEU A 87 -9.10 3.45 -7.64
CA LEU A 87 -7.93 2.58 -7.46
C LEU A 87 -6.63 3.27 -7.91
N ARG A 88 -6.63 3.94 -9.07
CA ARG A 88 -5.48 4.73 -9.53
C ARG A 88 -5.14 5.86 -8.57
N GLN A 89 -6.14 6.57 -8.06
CA GLN A 89 -5.94 7.64 -7.09
C GLN A 89 -5.32 7.11 -5.79
N GLY A 90 -5.82 6.00 -5.26
CA GLY A 90 -5.23 5.36 -4.08
C GLY A 90 -3.76 4.96 -4.31
N GLN A 91 -3.44 4.40 -5.47
CA GLN A 91 -2.06 4.04 -5.82
C GLN A 91 -1.16 5.28 -5.90
N GLN A 92 -1.65 6.36 -6.53
CA GLN A 92 -0.93 7.63 -6.62
C GLN A 92 -0.66 8.23 -5.24
N LEU A 93 -1.65 8.22 -4.34
CA LEU A 93 -1.49 8.71 -2.97
C LEU A 93 -0.42 7.93 -2.20
N TRP A 94 -0.36 6.61 -2.40
CA TRP A 94 0.68 5.78 -1.79
C TRP A 94 2.07 6.05 -2.37
N THR A 95 2.20 6.13 -3.70
CA THR A 95 3.46 6.51 -4.38
C THR A 95 3.96 7.86 -3.87
N GLU A 96 3.06 8.83 -3.75
CA GLU A 96 3.37 10.18 -3.31
C GLU A 96 3.77 10.23 -1.81
N ALA A 97 3.18 9.39 -0.95
CA ALA A 97 3.63 9.23 0.42
C ALA A 97 5.06 8.68 0.51
N LEU A 98 5.40 7.67 -0.31
CA LEU A 98 6.77 7.15 -0.40
C LEU A 98 7.75 8.22 -0.92
N ARG A 99 7.34 9.00 -1.93
CA ARG A 99 8.18 10.08 -2.48
C ARG A 99 8.51 11.13 -1.42
N ARG A 100 7.51 11.64 -0.70
CA ARG A 100 7.75 12.61 0.38
C ARG A 100 8.66 12.07 1.47
N ALA A 101 8.50 10.79 1.84
CA ALA A 101 9.37 10.17 2.83
C ALA A 101 10.81 10.03 2.29
N ALA A 102 10.98 9.71 1.01
CA ALA A 102 12.29 9.64 0.36
C ALA A 102 12.96 11.02 0.25
N ASP A 103 12.23 12.06 -0.14
CA ASP A 103 12.73 13.45 -0.15
C ASP A 103 13.19 13.88 1.25
N SER A 104 12.41 13.55 2.28
CA SER A 104 12.82 13.79 3.67
C SER A 104 14.07 12.98 4.04
N GLY A 105 14.22 11.76 3.50
CA GLY A 105 15.40 10.93 3.69
C GLY A 105 16.66 11.50 3.03
N LEU A 106 16.54 12.16 1.87
CA LEU A 106 17.64 12.91 1.26
C LEU A 106 18.07 14.08 2.15
N GLN A 107 17.10 14.81 2.71
CA GLN A 107 17.36 15.96 3.60
C GLN A 107 18.00 15.55 4.93
N SER A 108 17.64 14.38 5.48
CA SER A 108 18.20 13.87 6.74
C SER A 108 19.51 13.08 6.58
N GLY A 109 19.94 12.83 5.34
CA GLY A 109 21.09 11.97 5.04
C GLY A 109 20.84 10.47 5.19
N GLU A 110 19.57 10.04 5.25
CA GLU A 110 19.20 8.61 5.12
C GLU A 110 19.58 8.07 3.74
N LEU A 111 19.43 8.89 2.70
CA LEU A 111 19.66 8.55 1.31
C LEU A 111 20.76 9.44 0.70
N PRO A 112 21.62 8.91 -0.19
CA PRO A 112 22.58 9.72 -0.92
C PRO A 112 21.92 10.76 -1.80
N PRO A 113 22.55 11.93 -2.00
CA PRO A 113 22.07 12.95 -2.94
C PRO A 113 21.92 12.47 -4.38
N SER A 114 22.66 11.42 -4.78
CA SER A 114 22.61 10.82 -6.12
C SER A 114 21.54 9.72 -6.28
N THR A 115 20.67 9.53 -5.30
CA THR A 115 19.64 8.48 -5.35
C THR A 115 18.62 8.80 -6.45
N ASP A 116 18.45 7.87 -7.39
CA ASP A 116 17.31 7.89 -8.30
C ASP A 116 16.03 7.52 -7.52
N LEU A 117 15.23 8.53 -7.21
CA LEU A 117 14.00 8.36 -6.44
C LEU A 117 12.92 7.60 -7.20
N ASP A 118 12.85 7.75 -8.52
CA ASP A 118 11.82 7.08 -9.32
C ASP A 118 12.09 5.57 -9.33
N GLN A 119 13.34 5.18 -9.54
CA GLN A 119 13.77 3.79 -9.47
C GLN A 119 13.62 3.21 -8.06
N LEU A 120 14.00 3.97 -7.02
CA LEU A 120 13.86 3.53 -5.63
C LEU A 120 12.39 3.26 -5.28
N ILE A 121 11.49 4.19 -5.58
CA ILE A 121 10.06 4.04 -5.27
C ILE A 121 9.47 2.84 -6.03
N PHE A 122 9.83 2.67 -7.31
CA PHE A 122 9.40 1.52 -8.10
C PHE A 122 9.79 0.19 -7.43
N GLU A 123 11.05 0.05 -7.02
CA GLU A 123 11.54 -1.17 -6.37
C GLU A 123 10.85 -1.45 -5.03
N LEU A 124 10.67 -0.40 -4.21
CA LEU A 124 9.95 -0.51 -2.94
C LEU A 124 8.51 -1.00 -3.17
N GLN A 125 7.82 -0.43 -4.16
CA GLN A 125 6.47 -0.85 -4.53
C GLN A 125 6.43 -2.25 -5.12
N ALA A 126 7.45 -2.67 -5.87
CA ALA A 126 7.57 -4.04 -6.38
C ALA A 126 7.71 -5.05 -5.22
N PHE A 127 8.54 -4.76 -4.22
CA PHE A 127 8.68 -5.60 -3.02
C PHE A 127 7.38 -5.64 -2.21
N GLN A 128 6.70 -4.50 -2.04
CA GLN A 128 5.38 -4.44 -1.39
C GLN A 128 4.31 -5.21 -2.18
N GLY A 129 4.37 -5.17 -3.52
CA GLY A 129 3.52 -5.97 -4.39
C GLY A 129 3.69 -7.47 -4.11
N SER A 130 4.94 -7.94 -4.07
CA SER A 130 5.25 -9.33 -3.69
C SER A 130 4.79 -9.66 -2.27
N ALA A 131 4.95 -8.73 -1.33
CA ALA A 131 4.51 -8.91 0.05
C ALA A 131 2.98 -9.06 0.17
N ASN A 132 2.20 -8.32 -0.63
CA ASN A 132 0.75 -8.50 -0.66
C ASN A 132 0.35 -9.90 -1.14
N ILE A 133 1.02 -10.43 -2.17
CA ILE A 133 0.77 -11.79 -2.67
C ILE A 133 1.13 -12.82 -1.59
N ALA A 134 2.25 -12.61 -0.88
CA ALA A 134 2.68 -13.45 0.21
C ALA A 134 1.70 -13.41 1.41
N ALA A 135 1.20 -12.23 1.78
CA ALA A 135 0.19 -12.07 2.83
C ALA A 135 -1.11 -12.83 2.50
N PHE A 136 -1.60 -12.72 1.26
CA PHE A 136 -2.77 -13.46 0.79
C PHE A 136 -2.54 -14.99 0.88
N SER A 137 -1.36 -15.45 0.46
CA SER A 137 -1.00 -16.87 0.44
C SER A 137 -0.53 -17.41 1.80
N ARG A 138 -0.49 -16.55 2.84
CA ARG A 138 0.08 -16.84 4.17
C ARG A 138 1.51 -17.39 4.12
N ASP A 139 2.30 -16.89 3.17
CA ASP A 139 3.72 -17.23 3.03
C ASP A 139 4.57 -16.27 3.87
N GLU A 140 4.83 -16.67 5.12
CA GLU A 140 5.64 -15.91 6.08
C GLU A 140 7.08 -15.70 5.58
N ARG A 141 7.63 -16.67 4.84
CA ARG A 141 8.99 -16.59 4.33
C ARG A 141 9.07 -15.53 3.22
N ALA A 142 8.13 -15.52 2.29
CA ALA A 142 8.10 -14.51 1.23
C ALA A 142 7.85 -13.09 1.79
N LEU A 143 7.00 -12.95 2.81
CA LEU A 143 6.82 -11.69 3.55
C LEU A 143 8.14 -11.20 4.17
N MET A 144 8.85 -12.08 4.87
CA MET A 144 10.15 -11.79 5.47
C MET A 144 11.17 -11.35 4.41
N LEU A 145 11.24 -12.06 3.28
CA LEU A 145 12.17 -11.75 2.19
C LEU A 145 11.87 -10.40 1.55
N ALA A 146 10.60 -10.05 1.33
CA ALA A 146 10.21 -8.74 0.81
C ALA A 146 10.59 -7.60 1.77
N ARG A 147 10.34 -7.77 3.08
CA ARG A 147 10.75 -6.81 4.12
C ARG A 147 12.27 -6.65 4.16
N GLN A 148 13.01 -7.76 4.05
CA GLN A 148 14.47 -7.73 4.00
C GLN A 148 15.01 -7.06 2.73
N ALA A 149 14.36 -7.25 1.58
CA ALA A 149 14.74 -6.62 0.32
C ALA A 149 14.65 -5.09 0.42
N VAL A 150 13.56 -4.56 1.00
CA VAL A 150 13.42 -3.12 1.30
C VAL A 150 14.56 -2.62 2.18
N ARG A 151 14.83 -3.30 3.31
CA ARG A 151 15.94 -2.92 4.22
C ARG A 151 17.30 -2.91 3.51
N LYS A 152 17.57 -3.93 2.69
CA LYS A 152 18.83 -4.02 1.92
C LYS A 152 18.93 -2.89 0.91
N ARG A 153 17.84 -2.60 0.19
CA ARG A 153 17.83 -1.56 -0.83
C ARG A 153 18.08 -0.16 -0.26
N LEU A 154 17.51 0.13 0.91
CA LEU A 154 17.73 1.41 1.60
C LEU A 154 19.15 1.52 2.17
N LYS A 155 19.73 0.42 2.70
CA LYS A 155 21.12 0.38 3.16
C LYS A 155 22.18 0.49 2.06
N GLN A 156 21.86 0.05 0.84
CA GLN A 156 22.75 0.19 -0.32
C GLN A 156 22.73 1.61 -0.89
N GLY A 157 21.75 2.42 -0.48
CA GLY A 157 21.76 3.85 -0.66
C GLY A 157 22.74 4.49 0.32
N SER A 158 22.48 4.41 1.63
CA SER A 158 23.19 5.16 2.68
C SER A 158 24.72 5.14 2.64
#